data_AF-A0A3N0AN19-F1
#
_entry.id   AF-A0A3N0AN19-F1
#
_cell.length_a   1.000
_cell.length_b   1.000
_cell.length_c   1.000
_cell.angle_alpha   90.00
_cell.angle_beta   90.00
_cell.angle_gamma   90.00
#
_symmetry.space_group_name_H-M   'P 1'
#
loop_
_entity.id
_entity.type
_entity.pdbx_description
1 polymer ?
#
loop_
_entity_poly.entity_id
_entity_poly.type
_entity_poly.pdbx_seq_one_letter_code
_entity_poly.pdbx_strand_id
1 'polypeptide(L)'
;MSERTIRIPLSDDIDTSTIEDLKVLKKDLGAMGVRLTIPDALPGGTLVFEYDDEAHKRNAGRKKKAIPADSGLSEMTQAQMDEWLLDAPIAEIQETLDVGRATAYRRVREARSRVVYAVASLADIDDNQEGGEYA
;
A
#
# COMPACT_ATOMS: atom_id res chain seq x y z
N MET A 1 12.58 -1.55 15.44
CA MET A 1 12.43 -0.85 14.16
C MET A 1 13.30 -1.60 13.17
N SER A 2 12.68 -2.37 12.27
CA SER A 2 13.42 -3.18 11.30
C SER A 2 13.40 -2.43 9.98
N GLU A 3 14.30 -1.46 9.80
CA GLU A 3 14.44 -0.75 8.53
C GLU A 3 14.88 -1.77 7.46
N ARG A 4 14.04 -1.94 6.43
CA ARG A 4 14.34 -2.83 5.31
C ARG A 4 14.84 -2.01 4.15
N THR A 5 16.00 -2.40 3.62
CA THR A 5 16.62 -1.75 2.48
C THR A 5 16.61 -2.67 1.27
N ILE A 6 16.08 -2.17 0.15
CA ILE A 6 16.14 -2.84 -1.16
C ILE A 6 17.02 -1.99 -2.08
N ARG A 7 17.92 -2.64 -2.81
CA ARG A 7 18.82 -2.01 -3.78
C ARG A 7 18.53 -2.56 -5.16
N ILE A 8 18.21 -1.68 -6.11
CA ILE A 8 17.95 -2.05 -7.49
C ILE A 8 18.99 -1.36 -8.37
N PRO A 9 19.91 -2.13 -8.99
CA PRO A 9 20.85 -1.57 -9.94
C PRO A 9 20.11 -1.13 -11.21
N LEU A 10 20.54 -0.01 -11.77
CA LEU A 10 20.02 0.55 -13.00
C LEU A 10 20.89 0.13 -14.19
N SER A 11 20.27 0.01 -15.37
CA SER A 11 21.00 -0.19 -16.62
C SER A 11 21.86 1.04 -16.97
N ASP A 12 22.84 0.85 -17.83
CA ASP A 12 23.61 1.95 -18.42
C ASP A 12 22.79 2.74 -19.44
N ASP A 13 21.82 2.09 -20.09
CA ASP A 13 20.90 2.72 -21.02
C ASP A 13 19.66 3.22 -20.26
N ILE A 14 19.60 4.54 -20.03
CA ILE A 14 18.47 5.21 -19.36
C ILE A 14 18.05 6.45 -20.15
N ASP A 15 16.77 6.48 -20.52
CA ASP A 15 16.15 7.61 -21.21
C ASP A 15 15.91 8.80 -20.29
N THR A 16 15.88 10.01 -20.85
CA THR A 16 15.64 11.26 -20.10
C THR A 16 14.25 11.34 -19.45
N SER A 17 13.24 10.68 -20.02
CA SER A 17 11.89 10.56 -19.41
C SER A 17 11.93 9.84 -18.06
N THR A 18 12.89 8.92 -17.87
CA THR A 18 13.08 8.16 -16.62
C THR A 18 13.32 9.06 -15.41
N ILE A 19 13.94 10.23 -15.60
CA ILE A 19 14.20 11.18 -14.50
C ILE A 19 12.89 11.73 -13.92
N GLU A 20 11.94 12.09 -14.78
CA GLU A 20 10.64 12.62 -14.36
C GLU A 20 9.80 11.53 -13.69
N ASP A 21 9.80 10.33 -14.28
CA ASP A 21 9.11 9.17 -13.72
C ASP A 21 9.67 8.78 -12.34
N LEU A 22 10.99 8.83 -12.14
CA LEU A 22 11.60 8.57 -10.83
C LEU A 22 11.24 9.63 -9.78
N LYS A 23 11.06 10.90 -10.18
CA LYS A 23 10.58 11.95 -9.27
C LYS A 23 9.13 11.71 -8.85
N VAL A 24 8.27 11.32 -9.79
CA VAL A 24 6.88 10.94 -9.49
C VAL A 24 6.87 9.72 -8.57
N LEU A 25 7.65 8.69 -8.90
CA LEU A 25 7.78 7.48 -8.09
C LEU A 25 8.25 7.78 -6.68
N LYS A 26 9.26 8.64 -6.50
CA LYS A 26 9.75 9.06 -5.17
C LYS A 26 8.65 9.71 -4.33
N LYS A 27 7.82 10.56 -4.94
CA LYS A 27 6.69 11.20 -4.26
C LYS A 27 5.63 10.16 -3.85
N ASP A 28 5.29 9.25 -4.76
CA ASP A 28 4.28 8.23 -4.52
C ASP A 28 4.72 7.25 -3.43
N LEU A 29 5.97 6.79 -3.48
CA LEU A 29 6.57 5.93 -2.47
C LEU A 29 6.68 6.62 -1.11
N GLY A 30 7.02 7.91 -1.09
CA GLY A 30 7.06 8.71 0.14
C GLY A 30 5.72 8.76 0.86
N ALA A 31 4.60 8.83 0.12
CA ALA A 31 3.26 8.76 0.69
C ALA A 31 2.91 7.38 1.28
N MET A 32 3.60 6.32 0.84
CA MET A 32 3.50 4.96 1.38
C MET A 32 4.49 4.67 2.51
N GLY A 33 5.26 5.67 2.94
CA GLY A 33 6.28 5.52 3.99
C GLY A 33 7.58 4.87 3.50
N VAL A 34 7.80 4.84 2.18
CA VAL A 34 9.01 4.33 1.55
C VAL A 34 9.86 5.51 1.10
N ARG A 35 11.10 5.58 1.57
CA ARG A 35 12.08 6.57 1.16
C ARG A 35 12.85 6.02 -0.05
N LEU A 36 12.74 6.71 -1.17
CA LEU A 36 13.52 6.42 -2.38
C LEU A 36 14.69 7.42 -2.49
N THR A 37 15.90 6.87 -2.54
CA THR A 37 17.14 7.60 -2.87
C THR A 37 17.49 7.33 -4.33
N ILE A 38 17.59 8.41 -5.10
CA ILE A 38 17.93 8.40 -6.53
C ILE A 38 19.40 8.86 -6.63
N PRO A 39 20.28 8.12 -7.32
CA PRO A 39 21.68 8.50 -7.49
C PRO A 39 21.81 9.70 -8.45
N ASP A 40 22.89 10.48 -8.29
CA ASP A 40 23.16 11.64 -9.14
C ASP A 40 23.42 11.27 -10.60
N ALA A 41 24.02 10.09 -10.83
CA ALA A 41 24.13 9.45 -12.14
C ALA A 41 23.17 8.25 -12.20
N LEU A 42 22.23 8.28 -13.16
CA LEU A 42 21.29 7.19 -13.38
C LEU A 42 21.89 6.01 -14.14
N PRO A 43 22.61 6.20 -15.27
CA PRO A 43 23.32 5.12 -15.95
C PRO A 43 24.25 4.37 -15.00
N GLY A 44 24.03 3.05 -14.86
CA GLY A 44 24.82 2.19 -13.97
C GLY A 44 24.68 2.51 -12.47
N GLY A 45 23.76 3.41 -12.11
CA GLY A 45 23.47 3.81 -10.73
C GLY A 45 22.72 2.74 -9.95
N THR A 46 22.43 3.00 -8.67
CA THR A 46 21.60 2.10 -7.85
C THR A 46 20.50 2.90 -7.16
N LEU A 47 19.25 2.50 -7.37
CA LEU A 47 18.12 2.99 -6.59
C LEU A 47 18.11 2.29 -5.24
N VAL A 48 17.95 3.08 -4.17
CA VAL A 48 17.86 2.55 -2.80
C VAL A 48 16.48 2.88 -2.23
N PHE A 49 15.77 1.84 -1.83
CA PHE A 49 14.46 1.93 -1.21
C PHE A 49 14.60 1.56 0.27
N GLU A 50 14.26 2.47 1.15
CA GLU A 50 14.22 2.24 2.59
C GLU A 50 12.77 2.34 3.04
N TYR A 51 12.29 1.36 3.80
CA TYR A 51 10.96 1.43 4.37
C TYR A 51 10.94 0.92 5.80
N ASP A 52 10.20 1.63 6.64
CA ASP A 52 9.81 1.16 7.96
C ASP A 52 8.52 0.35 7.81
N ASP A 53 8.57 -0.92 8.21
CA ASP A 53 7.41 -1.80 8.19
C ASP A 53 6.27 -1.26 9.05
N GLU A 54 6.59 -0.46 10.09
CA GLU A 54 5.64 0.14 11.02
C GLU A 54 5.13 1.53 10.61
N ALA A 55 5.59 2.09 9.47
CA ALA A 55 5.18 3.43 9.02
C ALA A 55 3.66 3.58 8.83
N HIS A 56 2.96 2.49 8.50
CA HIS A 56 1.51 2.44 8.37
C HIS A 56 0.79 2.74 9.70
N LYS A 57 1.38 2.40 10.85
CA LYS A 57 0.82 2.69 12.19
C LYS A 57 0.97 4.17 12.56
N ARG A 58 2.06 4.82 12.14
CA ARG A 58 2.31 6.25 12.41
C ARG A 58 1.36 7.19 11.67
N ASN A 59 0.87 6.78 10.49
CA ASN A 59 -0.11 7.55 9.71
C ASN A 59 -1.58 7.18 10.01
N ALA A 60 -1.83 6.28 10.96
CA ALA A 60 -3.18 5.81 11.31
C ALA A 60 -4.13 6.92 11.81
N GLY A 61 -3.60 8.09 12.21
CA GLY A 61 -4.38 9.24 12.66
C GLY A 61 -4.75 10.27 11.58
N ARG A 62 -4.22 10.15 10.33
CA ARG A 62 -4.63 11.09 9.27
C ARG A 62 -6.05 10.76 8.82
N LYS A 63 -6.96 11.74 8.96
CA LYS A 63 -8.34 11.62 8.47
C LYS A 63 -8.34 11.16 7.01
N LYS A 64 -8.98 10.02 6.75
CA LYS A 64 -9.21 9.52 5.40
C LYS A 64 -10.05 10.55 4.65
N LYS A 65 -9.72 10.83 3.38
CA LYS A 65 -10.62 11.57 2.49
C LYS A 65 -11.95 10.81 2.47
N ALA A 66 -13.04 11.55 2.69
CA ALA A 66 -14.38 11.00 2.63
C ALA A 66 -14.63 10.43 1.23
N ILE A 67 -15.40 9.35 1.18
CA ILE A 67 -15.87 8.79 -0.08
C ILE A 67 -16.80 9.84 -0.72
N PRO A 68 -16.64 10.16 -2.01
CA PRO A 68 -17.58 11.04 -2.70
C PRO A 68 -19.00 10.49 -2.60
N ALA A 69 -19.97 11.32 -2.21
CA ALA A 69 -21.35 10.90 -1.98
C ALA A 69 -21.98 10.28 -3.24
N ASP A 70 -21.58 10.76 -4.43
CA ASP A 70 -22.07 10.30 -5.73
C ASP A 70 -21.37 9.03 -6.22
N SER A 71 -20.41 8.48 -5.47
CA SER A 71 -19.82 7.18 -5.80
C SER A 71 -20.76 6.06 -5.35
N GLY A 72 -20.91 5.02 -6.16
CA GLY A 72 -21.65 3.80 -5.80
C GLY A 72 -21.05 3.04 -4.59
N LEU A 73 -19.97 3.55 -4.00
CA LEU A 73 -19.29 3.01 -2.83
C LEU A 73 -19.84 3.53 -1.50
N SER A 74 -20.66 4.58 -1.50
CA SER A 74 -21.17 5.20 -0.26
C SER A 74 -22.06 4.27 0.57
N GLU A 75 -22.69 3.27 -0.06
CA GLU A 75 -23.57 2.29 0.58
C GLU A 75 -22.85 0.97 0.93
N MET A 76 -21.60 0.81 0.49
CA MET A 76 -20.85 -0.43 0.72
C MET A 76 -20.43 -0.59 2.18
N THR A 77 -20.55 -1.81 2.69
CA THR A 77 -19.91 -2.19 3.95
C THR A 77 -18.39 -2.17 3.82
N GLN A 78 -17.67 -2.10 4.94
CA GLN A 78 -16.20 -2.11 4.95
C GLN A 78 -15.62 -3.34 4.22
N ALA A 79 -16.26 -4.51 4.34
CA ALA A 79 -15.82 -5.73 3.65
C ALA A 79 -16.00 -5.63 2.13
N GLN A 80 -17.16 -5.14 1.66
CA GLN A 80 -17.41 -4.92 0.23
C GLN A 80 -16.47 -3.87 -0.36
N MET A 81 -16.16 -2.83 0.41
CA MET A 81 -15.17 -1.82 0.04
C MET A 81 -13.76 -2.42 -0.07
N ASP A 82 -13.35 -3.26 0.88
CA ASP A 82 -12.03 -3.90 0.87
C ASP A 82 -11.94 -4.90 -0.30
N GLU A 83 -13.01 -5.64 -0.61
CA GLU A 83 -13.10 -6.51 -1.80
C GLU A 83 -12.97 -5.72 -3.11
N TRP A 84 -13.76 -4.65 -3.28
CA TRP A 84 -13.66 -3.79 -4.46
C TRP A 84 -12.26 -3.16 -4.60
N LEU A 85 -11.64 -2.71 -3.50
CA LEU A 85 -10.28 -2.17 -3.52
C LEU A 85 -9.22 -3.20 -3.94
N LEU A 86 -9.48 -4.50 -3.77
CA LEU A 86 -8.55 -5.56 -4.14
C LEU A 86 -8.71 -6.01 -5.59
N ASP A 87 -9.91 -5.85 -6.16
CA ASP A 87 -10.24 -6.24 -7.53
C ASP A 87 -10.09 -5.09 -8.54
N ALA A 88 -10.39 -3.85 -8.14
CA ALA A 88 -10.41 -2.70 -9.03
C ALA A 88 -8.99 -2.26 -9.47
N PRO A 89 -8.80 -1.86 -10.74
CA PRO A 89 -7.55 -1.28 -11.21
C PRO A 89 -7.29 0.08 -10.53
N ILE A 90 -6.02 0.41 -10.32
CA ILE A 90 -5.61 1.65 -9.63
C ILE A 90 -6.19 2.92 -10.26
N ALA A 91 -6.33 2.96 -11.58
CA ALA A 91 -6.91 4.10 -12.29
C ALA A 91 -8.40 4.31 -11.92
N GLU A 92 -9.18 3.23 -11.84
CA GLU A 92 -10.58 3.27 -11.40
C GLU A 92 -10.67 3.71 -9.94
N ILE A 93 -9.79 3.21 -9.07
CA ILE A 93 -9.74 3.63 -7.66
C ILE A 93 -9.45 5.13 -7.53
N GLN A 94 -8.55 5.68 -8.36
CA GLN A 94 -8.25 7.11 -8.37
C GLN A 94 -9.47 7.95 -8.77
N GLU A 95 -10.18 7.52 -9.81
CA GLU A 95 -11.37 8.22 -10.32
C GLU A 95 -12.52 8.14 -9.32
N THR A 96 -12.91 6.94 -8.89
CA THR A 96 -14.08 6.74 -8.02
C THR A 96 -13.91 7.37 -6.63
N LEU A 97 -12.70 7.38 -6.08
CA LEU A 97 -12.42 8.01 -4.78
C LEU A 97 -11.96 9.46 -4.89
N ASP A 98 -11.76 9.98 -6.10
CA ASP A 98 -11.14 11.28 -6.37
C ASP A 98 -9.82 11.44 -5.58
N VAL A 99 -8.90 10.49 -5.75
CA VAL A 99 -7.61 10.48 -5.03
C VAL A 99 -6.43 10.34 -5.98
N GLY A 100 -5.27 10.86 -5.55
CA GLY A 100 -4.02 10.62 -6.26
C GLY A 100 -3.59 9.15 -6.20
N ARG A 101 -2.81 8.72 -7.20
CA ARG A 101 -2.29 7.36 -7.38
C ARG A 101 -1.70 6.73 -6.12
N ALA A 102 -0.86 7.45 -5.39
CA ALA A 102 -0.27 6.97 -4.14
C ALA A 102 -1.31 6.66 -3.05
N THR A 103 -2.38 7.45 -2.98
CA THR A 103 -3.47 7.20 -2.03
C THR A 103 -4.29 6.00 -2.46
N ALA A 104 -4.52 5.78 -3.76
CA ALA A 104 -5.16 4.57 -4.28
C ALA A 104 -4.38 3.31 -3.85
N TYR A 105 -3.06 3.24 -4.13
CA TYR A 105 -2.21 2.12 -3.69
C TYR A 105 -2.23 1.90 -2.18
N ARG A 106 -2.21 2.98 -1.39
CA ARG A 106 -2.32 2.87 0.06
C ARG A 106 -3.64 2.22 0.48
N ARG A 107 -4.77 2.58 -0.14
CA ARG A 107 -6.09 1.98 0.15
C ARG A 107 -6.09 0.48 -0.16
N VAL A 108 -5.51 0.06 -1.29
CA VAL A 108 -5.34 -1.36 -1.63
C VAL A 108 -4.50 -2.08 -0.59
N ARG A 109 -3.36 -1.50 -0.18
CA ARG A 109 -2.48 -2.12 0.84
C ARG A 109 -3.18 -2.24 2.19
N GLU A 110 -3.93 -1.22 2.60
CA GLU A 110 -4.74 -1.26 3.82
C GLU A 110 -5.82 -2.35 3.75
N ALA A 111 -6.55 -2.46 2.64
CA ALA A 111 -7.54 -3.51 2.42
C ALA A 111 -6.91 -4.90 2.51
N ARG A 112 -5.78 -5.10 1.82
CA ARG A 112 -5.02 -6.36 1.87
C ARG A 112 -4.56 -6.70 3.29
N SER A 113 -4.09 -5.72 4.04
CA SER A 113 -3.68 -5.92 5.44
C SER A 113 -4.84 -6.33 6.33
N ARG A 114 -6.04 -5.76 6.14
CA ARG A 114 -7.24 -6.16 6.90
C ARG A 114 -7.67 -7.58 6.56
N VAL A 115 -7.65 -7.96 5.28
CA VAL A 115 -7.96 -9.33 4.86
C VAL A 115 -6.95 -10.32 5.43
N VAL A 116 -5.64 -10.03 5.36
CA VAL A 116 -4.61 -10.90 5.96
C VAL A 116 -4.80 -11.04 7.47
N TYR A 117 -5.10 -9.94 8.18
CA TYR A 117 -5.38 -10.00 9.62
C TYR A 117 -6.64 -10.82 9.93
N ALA A 118 -7.70 -10.69 9.14
CA ALA A 118 -8.93 -11.47 9.31
C ALA A 118 -8.68 -12.97 9.06
N VAL A 119 -7.91 -13.32 8.03
CA VAL A 119 -7.54 -14.71 7.73
C VAL A 119 -6.64 -15.30 8.82
N ALA A 120 -5.65 -14.56 9.30
CA ALA A 120 -4.80 -15.00 10.41
C ALA A 120 -5.62 -15.17 11.71
N SER A 121 -6.54 -14.24 12.00
CA SER A 121 -7.44 -14.36 13.15
C SER A 121 -8.36 -15.58 13.05
N LEU A 122 -8.82 -15.95 11.85
CA LEU A 122 -9.61 -17.17 11.65
C LEU A 122 -8.78 -18.44 11.83
N ALA A 123 -7.52 -18.44 11.39
CA ALA A 123 -6.59 -19.55 11.65
C ALA A 123 -6.27 -19.69 13.14
N ASP A 124 -6.10 -18.59 13.87
CA ASP A 124 -5.89 -18.58 15.32
C ASP A 124 -7.14 -18.99 16.12
N ILE A 125 -8.35 -18.90 15.53
CA ILE A 125 -9.59 -19.40 16.12
C ILE A 125 -9.71 -20.92 15.96
N ASP A 126 -9.13 -21.51 14.90
CA ASP A 126 -9.18 -22.95 14.62
C ASP A 126 -8.26 -23.75 15.58
N ASP A 127 -7.18 -23.14 16.09
CA ASP A 127 -6.26 -23.75 17.07
C ASP A 127 -6.80 -23.73 18.53
N ASN A 128 -8.04 -23.27 18.76
CA ASN A 128 -8.61 -23.16 20.12
C ASN A 128 -9.93 -23.94 20.32
N GLN A 129 -10.21 -24.94 19.49
CA GLN A 129 -11.29 -25.92 19.69
C GLN A 129 -10.76 -27.36 19.89
N GLU A 130 -9.88 -27.59 20.85
CA GLU A 130 -9.78 -28.91 21.50
C GLU A 130 -9.73 -28.73 23.02
N GLY A 131 -10.86 -28.99 23.67
CA GLY A 131 -10.97 -28.98 25.12
C GLY A 131 -12.40 -28.98 25.64
N GLY A 132 -13.29 -29.74 25.00
CA GLY A 132 -14.61 -30.03 25.54
C GLY A 132 -14.51 -30.82 26.86
N GLU A 133 -15.39 -30.45 27.80
CA GLU A 133 -15.66 -31.13 29.06
C GLU A 133 -15.79 -32.65 28.91
N TYR A 134 -15.18 -33.40 29.83
CA TYR A 134 -15.78 -34.64 30.36
C TYR A 134 -15.52 -34.74 31.86
N ALA A 135 -16.62 -34.64 32.61
CA ALA A 135 -16.97 -35.22 33.93
C ALA A 135 -15.91 -35.29 35.04
#